data_AF-A0A3M1VRE6-F1
#
_entry.id   AF-A0A3M1VRE6-F1
#
_cell.length_a   1.000
_cell.length_b   1.000
_cell.length_c   1.000
_cell.angle_alpha   90.00
_cell.angle_beta   90.00
_cell.angle_gamma   90.00
#
_symmetry.space_group_name_H-M   'P 1'
#
loop_
_entity.id
_entity.type
_entity.pdbx_description
1 polymer ?
#
loop_
_entity_poly.entity_id
_entity_poly.type
_entity_poly.pdbx_seq_one_letter_code
_entity_poly.pdbx_strand_id
1 'polypeptide(L)'
;MRKAAAAAILLALLSAGLGRGEWYDHYLDGVEALESGDPETAAGRFREAIRMRPEPGYYRTYGNNYLRYTPYFHLGAALHDSGDCAGALEAFRRSEESGELEDLPLLAARRRALREACTARLAPPASGGERRSPPSRPVTGRISRRALRDAVRAYLEGDYPAAEARFEALIERAPRSATLHAVLACVLAAKSRTGGTPADLDSARRALAEALELDPGLELDARYFSPLVRSLRPPGTGPAAPGPRTKKGPGRPGPVLASEDHANGS
;
A
#
# COMPACT_ATOMS: atom_id res chain seq x y z
N MET A 1 -6.01 -13.11 63.05
CA MET A 1 -6.78 -12.99 61.78
C MET A 1 -6.66 -11.63 61.08
N ARG A 2 -6.16 -10.53 61.70
CA ARG A 2 -6.07 -9.20 61.06
C ARG A 2 -4.87 -8.98 60.11
N LYS A 3 -3.86 -9.86 60.12
CA LYS A 3 -2.65 -9.72 59.26
C LYS A 3 -2.80 -10.33 57.86
N ALA A 4 -3.81 -11.17 57.64
CA ALA A 4 -4.03 -11.84 56.35
C ALA A 4 -4.77 -10.93 55.33
N ALA A 5 -5.57 -9.97 55.80
CA ALA A 5 -6.32 -9.07 54.93
C ALA A 5 -5.44 -7.98 54.27
N ALA A 6 -4.35 -7.57 54.92
CA ALA A 6 -3.46 -6.53 54.39
C ALA A 6 -2.57 -7.01 53.24
N ALA A 7 -2.21 -8.31 53.22
CA ALA A 7 -1.36 -8.88 52.18
C ALA A 7 -2.08 -9.09 50.83
N ALA A 8 -3.41 -9.30 50.85
CA ALA A 8 -4.21 -9.49 49.64
C ALA A 8 -4.44 -8.18 48.86
N ILE A 9 -4.49 -7.03 49.54
CA ILE A 9 -4.69 -5.72 48.90
C ILE A 9 -3.39 -5.23 48.23
N LEU A 10 -2.21 -5.57 48.79
CA LEU A 10 -0.93 -5.21 48.17
C LEU A 10 -0.64 -6.02 46.90
N LEU A 11 -1.11 -7.28 46.81
CA LEU A 11 -0.85 -8.14 45.65
C LEU A 11 -1.75 -7.81 44.44
N ALA A 12 -2.93 -7.23 44.66
CA ALA A 12 -3.84 -6.83 43.58
C ALA A 12 -3.43 -5.52 42.87
N LEU A 13 -2.58 -4.70 43.49
CA LEU A 13 -2.10 -3.43 42.89
C LEU A 13 -0.83 -3.59 42.04
N LEU A 14 -0.15 -4.73 42.08
CA LEU A 14 1.03 -4.98 41.25
C LEU A 14 0.74 -5.52 39.84
N SER A 15 -0.50 -5.92 39.53
CA SER A 15 -0.84 -6.55 38.24
C SER A 15 -1.20 -5.57 37.12
N ALA A 16 -1.31 -4.26 37.39
CA ALA A 16 -1.75 -3.28 36.39
C ALA A 16 -0.60 -2.59 35.61
N GLY A 17 0.67 -3.00 35.83
CA GLY A 17 1.85 -2.28 35.33
C GLY A 17 2.65 -2.96 34.22
N LEU A 18 2.29 -4.16 33.79
CA LEU A 18 3.07 -4.90 32.78
C LEU A 18 2.60 -4.56 31.37
N GLY A 19 3.24 -3.55 30.77
CA GLY A 19 3.31 -3.32 29.32
C GLY A 19 2.28 -2.35 28.77
N ARG A 20 2.41 -1.05 29.07
CA ARG A 20 1.95 -0.05 28.09
C ARG A 20 2.89 -0.18 26.90
N GLY A 21 2.40 -0.74 25.78
CA GLY A 21 3.15 -0.83 24.53
C GLY A 21 3.70 0.55 24.13
N GLU A 22 4.79 0.57 23.39
CA GLU A 22 5.36 1.83 22.89
C GLU A 22 4.41 2.48 21.89
N TRP A 23 4.56 3.79 21.64
CA TRP A 23 3.71 4.52 20.68
C TRP A 23 3.66 3.86 19.29
N TYR A 24 4.76 3.22 18.88
CA TYR A 24 4.88 2.55 17.59
C TYR A 24 4.15 1.20 17.56
N ASP A 25 3.99 0.51 18.70
CA ASP A 25 3.22 -0.73 18.76
C ASP A 25 1.75 -0.41 18.44
N HIS A 26 1.20 0.61 19.09
CA HIS A 26 -0.14 1.09 18.80
C HIS A 26 -0.30 1.58 17.36
N TYR A 27 0.71 2.25 16.80
CA TYR A 27 0.64 2.66 15.40
C TYR A 27 0.60 1.47 14.45
N LEU A 28 1.46 0.47 14.65
CA LEU A 28 1.52 -0.73 13.81
C LEU A 28 0.26 -1.58 13.93
N ASP A 29 -0.26 -1.77 15.15
CA ASP A 29 -1.57 -2.41 15.38
C ASP A 29 -2.69 -1.68 14.62
N GLY A 30 -2.65 -0.34 14.60
CA GLY A 30 -3.62 0.47 13.85
C GLY A 30 -3.50 0.27 12.34
N VAL A 31 -2.28 0.19 11.81
CA VAL A 31 -2.05 -0.11 10.38
C VAL A 31 -2.58 -1.49 10.04
N GLU A 32 -2.29 -2.50 10.86
CA GLU A 32 -2.77 -3.87 10.65
C GLU A 32 -4.32 -3.96 10.71
N ALA A 33 -4.94 -3.30 11.68
CA ALA A 33 -6.40 -3.25 11.79
C ALA A 33 -7.04 -2.58 10.56
N LEU A 34 -6.48 -1.45 10.11
CA LEU A 34 -6.96 -0.73 8.93
C LEU A 34 -6.82 -1.60 7.67
N GLU A 35 -5.69 -2.31 7.55
CA GLU A 35 -5.44 -3.24 6.44
C GLU A 35 -6.38 -4.45 6.44
N SER A 36 -6.81 -4.89 7.62
CA SER A 36 -7.72 -6.01 7.83
C SER A 36 -9.20 -5.63 7.62
N GLY A 37 -9.49 -4.34 7.46
CA GLY A 37 -10.85 -3.83 7.28
C GLY A 37 -11.60 -3.64 8.59
N ASP A 38 -10.89 -3.39 9.70
CA ASP A 38 -11.43 -3.02 11.00
C ASP A 38 -11.08 -1.54 11.30
N PRO A 39 -11.82 -0.59 10.71
CA PRO A 39 -11.51 0.82 10.82
C PRO A 39 -11.77 1.38 12.23
N GLU A 40 -12.68 0.80 13.01
CA GLU A 40 -12.98 1.21 14.37
C GLU A 40 -11.80 0.89 15.30
N THR A 41 -11.29 -0.34 15.27
CA THR A 41 -10.09 -0.72 16.02
C THR A 41 -8.90 0.11 15.57
N ALA A 42 -8.72 0.30 14.26
CA ALA A 42 -7.64 1.11 13.72
C ALA A 42 -7.66 2.55 14.26
N ALA A 43 -8.82 3.20 14.22
CA ALA A 43 -8.97 4.56 14.75
C ALA A 43 -8.66 4.63 16.25
N GLY A 44 -9.07 3.63 17.04
CA GLY A 44 -8.71 3.55 18.46
C GLY A 44 -7.19 3.46 18.67
N ARG A 45 -6.52 2.60 17.91
CA ARG A 45 -5.07 2.39 17.98
C ARG A 45 -4.27 3.61 17.55
N PHE A 46 -4.66 4.28 16.47
CA PHE A 46 -4.01 5.52 16.04
C PHE A 46 -4.18 6.66 17.05
N ARG A 47 -5.36 6.80 17.68
CA ARG A 47 -5.55 7.79 18.75
C ARG A 47 -4.62 7.53 19.94
N GLU A 48 -4.42 6.26 20.31
CA GLU A 48 -3.51 5.90 21.39
C GLU A 48 -2.05 6.20 21.03
N ALA A 49 -1.63 5.87 19.80
CA ALA A 49 -0.31 6.24 19.29
C ALA A 49 -0.10 7.77 19.32
N ILE A 50 -1.08 8.55 18.86
CA ILE A 50 -1.04 10.03 18.87
C ILE A 50 -0.97 10.57 20.30
N ARG A 51 -1.70 9.97 21.25
CA ARG A 51 -1.69 10.37 22.66
C ARG A 51 -0.29 10.21 23.26
N MET A 52 0.46 9.21 22.83
CA MET A 52 1.82 8.93 23.30
C MET A 52 2.90 9.71 22.55
N ARG A 53 2.74 9.86 21.23
CA ARG A 53 3.62 10.62 20.34
C ARG A 53 2.76 11.35 19.29
N PRO A 54 2.47 12.64 19.48
CA PRO A 54 1.67 13.40 18.53
C PRO A 54 2.47 13.90 17.32
N GLU A 55 3.80 13.94 17.38
CA GLU A 55 4.64 14.44 16.29
C GLU A 55 4.84 13.36 15.20
N PRO A 56 4.44 13.62 13.94
CA PRO A 56 4.79 12.77 12.81
C PRO A 56 6.28 12.87 12.48
N GLY A 57 6.82 11.86 11.80
CA GLY A 57 8.22 11.91 11.40
C GLY A 57 8.81 10.54 11.06
N TYR A 58 10.13 10.49 11.02
CA TYR A 58 10.88 9.26 10.79
C TYR A 58 11.65 8.89 12.05
N TYR A 59 11.20 7.84 12.73
CA TYR A 59 11.70 7.47 14.04
C TYR A 59 12.36 6.10 14.02
N ARG A 60 13.41 5.95 14.81
CA ARG A 60 13.93 4.63 15.16
C ARG A 60 12.95 3.96 16.14
N THR A 61 12.59 2.71 15.88
CA THR A 61 11.76 1.90 16.79
C THR A 61 12.64 0.93 17.58
N TYR A 62 12.67 -0.35 17.23
CA TYR A 62 13.51 -1.35 17.88
C TYR A 62 14.70 -1.75 16.99
N GLY A 63 15.86 -2.00 17.62
CA GLY A 63 17.07 -2.39 16.90
C GLY A 63 17.49 -1.32 15.90
N ASN A 64 17.70 -1.69 14.64
CA ASN A 64 18.02 -0.76 13.54
C ASN A 64 16.81 -0.46 12.64
N ASN A 65 15.60 -0.73 13.11
CA ASN A 65 14.39 -0.44 12.34
C ASN A 65 13.99 1.02 12.47
N TYR A 66 13.56 1.58 11.35
CA TYR A 66 13.01 2.91 11.27
C TYR A 66 11.59 2.85 10.73
N LEU A 67 10.72 3.64 11.32
CA LEU A 67 9.32 3.74 10.98
C LEU A 67 9.03 5.16 10.51
N ARG A 68 8.43 5.26 9.33
CA ARG A 68 7.77 6.48 8.88
C ARG A 68 6.41 6.58 9.56
N TYR A 69 6.31 7.48 10.53
CA TYR A 69 5.17 7.65 11.40
C TYR A 69 4.20 8.68 10.82
N THR A 70 3.16 8.10 10.22
CA THR A 70 1.93 8.60 9.57
C THR A 70 0.65 8.95 10.34
N PRO A 71 0.66 9.25 11.65
CA PRO A 71 -0.52 9.05 12.49
C PRO A 71 -1.79 9.80 12.06
N TYR A 72 -1.70 11.06 11.65
CA TYR A 72 -2.91 11.86 11.39
C TYR A 72 -3.55 11.46 10.06
N PHE A 73 -2.73 11.19 9.05
CA PHE A 73 -3.20 10.61 7.79
C PHE A 73 -3.89 9.26 8.01
N HIS A 74 -3.28 8.36 8.78
CA HIS A 74 -3.84 7.03 9.01
C HIS A 74 -5.10 7.06 9.87
N LEU A 75 -5.15 7.92 10.90
CA LEU A 75 -6.38 8.18 11.65
C LEU A 75 -7.49 8.70 10.75
N GLY A 76 -7.20 9.68 9.89
CA GLY A 76 -8.20 10.21 8.96
C GLY A 76 -8.71 9.16 7.98
N ALA A 77 -7.84 8.26 7.50
CA ALA A 77 -8.23 7.15 6.64
C ALA A 77 -9.15 6.15 7.35
N ALA A 78 -8.81 5.77 8.59
CA ALA A 78 -9.65 4.89 9.40
C ALA A 78 -11.04 5.52 9.68
N LEU A 79 -11.07 6.80 10.04
CA LEU A 79 -12.33 7.52 10.29
C LEU A 79 -13.18 7.62 9.02
N HIS A 80 -12.58 7.90 7.86
CA HIS A 80 -13.27 7.88 6.58
C HIS A 80 -13.91 6.50 6.29
N ASP A 81 -13.17 5.42 6.55
CA ASP A 81 -13.61 4.04 6.28
C ASP A 81 -14.72 3.58 7.23
N SER A 82 -14.71 4.04 8.50
CA SER A 82 -15.81 3.85 9.47
C SER A 82 -17.04 4.76 9.23
N GLY A 83 -16.94 5.72 8.31
CA GLY A 83 -18.01 6.67 7.98
C GLY A 83 -18.03 7.96 8.81
N ASP A 84 -17.16 8.12 9.80
CA ASP A 84 -16.99 9.37 10.56
C ASP A 84 -16.27 10.44 9.73
N CYS A 85 -17.03 11.07 8.84
CA CYS A 85 -16.51 12.07 7.92
C CYS A 85 -16.05 13.35 8.63
N ALA A 86 -16.69 13.72 9.74
CA ALA A 86 -16.33 14.91 10.50
C ALA A 86 -14.97 14.72 11.19
N GLY A 87 -14.79 13.58 11.88
CA GLY A 87 -13.51 13.21 12.49
C GLY A 87 -12.40 13.04 11.44
N ALA A 88 -12.71 12.43 10.29
CA ALA A 88 -11.75 12.23 9.22
C ALA A 88 -11.19 13.56 8.68
N LEU A 89 -12.06 14.55 8.44
CA LEU A 89 -11.65 15.87 7.94
C LEU A 89 -10.74 16.61 8.93
N GLU A 90 -11.01 16.50 10.22
CA GLU A 90 -10.17 17.08 11.28
C GLU A 90 -8.79 16.40 11.31
N ALA A 91 -8.74 15.06 11.30
CA ALA A 91 -7.48 14.32 11.26
C ALA A 91 -6.65 14.65 10.00
N PHE A 92 -7.31 14.75 8.84
CA PHE A 92 -6.63 15.15 7.60
C PHE A 92 -6.16 16.61 7.62
N ARG A 93 -6.81 17.51 8.37
CA ARG A 93 -6.34 18.89 8.55
C ARG A 93 -5.07 18.90 9.39
N ARG A 94 -5.03 18.13 10.47
CA ARG A 94 -3.81 17.97 11.31
C ARG A 94 -2.63 17.41 10.50
N SER A 95 -2.88 16.40 9.68
CA SER A 95 -1.89 15.82 8.75
C SER A 95 -1.29 16.87 7.79
N GLU A 96 -2.10 17.83 7.34
CA GLU A 96 -1.67 18.90 6.46
C GLU A 96 -0.86 19.96 7.20
N GLU A 97 -1.34 20.39 8.36
CA GLU A 97 -0.69 21.40 9.20
C GLU A 97 0.67 20.96 9.72
N SER A 98 0.86 19.66 9.97
CA SER A 98 2.13 19.11 10.44
C SER A 98 3.11 18.78 9.32
N GLY A 99 2.78 19.02 8.05
CA GLY A 99 3.65 18.67 6.92
C GLY A 99 3.90 17.17 6.77
N GLU A 100 3.06 16.31 7.34
CA GLU A 100 3.30 14.87 7.54
C GLU A 100 3.56 14.11 6.22
N LEU A 101 3.06 14.63 5.11
CA LEU A 101 3.08 13.98 3.79
C LEU A 101 3.82 14.81 2.73
N GLU A 102 4.59 15.84 3.10
CA GLU A 102 5.28 16.73 2.15
C GLU A 102 6.19 15.97 1.17
N ASP A 103 6.90 14.96 1.66
CA ASP A 103 7.78 14.10 0.87
C ASP A 103 7.09 12.82 0.35
N LEU A 104 5.76 12.72 0.46
CA LEU A 104 4.95 11.54 0.12
C LEU A 104 3.80 11.89 -0.85
N PRO A 105 4.09 12.24 -2.12
CA PRO A 105 3.08 12.78 -3.05
C PRO A 105 1.89 11.84 -3.29
N LEU A 106 2.11 10.52 -3.27
CA LEU A 106 1.03 9.53 -3.42
C LEU A 106 0.08 9.53 -2.22
N LEU A 107 0.60 9.64 -1.00
CA LEU A 107 -0.24 9.72 0.21
C LEU A 107 -0.94 11.07 0.29
N ALA A 108 -0.28 12.16 -0.10
CA ALA A 108 -0.89 13.48 -0.18
C ALA A 108 -2.07 13.52 -1.18
N ALA A 109 -1.90 12.90 -2.36
CA ALA A 109 -2.99 12.74 -3.33
C ALA A 109 -4.14 11.88 -2.77
N ARG A 110 -3.82 10.78 -2.08
CA ARG A 110 -4.84 9.94 -1.42
C ARG A 110 -5.59 10.71 -0.34
N ARG A 111 -4.91 11.49 0.51
CA ARG A 111 -5.53 12.34 1.53
C ARG A 111 -6.54 13.30 0.91
N ARG A 112 -6.15 13.98 -0.18
CA ARG A 112 -7.02 14.90 -0.92
C ARG A 112 -8.30 14.22 -1.40
N ALA A 113 -8.17 13.06 -2.05
CA ALA A 113 -9.33 12.30 -2.54
C ALA A 113 -10.27 11.86 -1.40
N LEU A 114 -9.74 11.42 -0.26
CA LEU A 114 -10.54 11.03 0.91
C LEU A 114 -11.25 12.23 1.54
N ARG A 115 -10.58 13.39 1.64
CA ARG A 115 -11.20 14.64 2.10
C ARG A 115 -12.36 15.05 1.20
N GLU A 116 -12.16 15.06 -0.12
CA GLU A 116 -13.21 15.40 -1.09
C GLU A 116 -14.44 14.48 -0.94
N ALA A 117 -14.21 13.17 -0.74
CA ALA A 117 -15.28 12.22 -0.49
C ALA A 117 -16.06 12.52 0.81
N CYS A 118 -15.36 12.85 1.92
CA CYS A 118 -16.00 13.25 3.17
C CYS A 118 -16.77 14.55 3.04
N THR A 119 -16.19 15.58 2.40
CA THR A 119 -16.86 16.87 2.16
C THR A 119 -18.15 16.69 1.37
N ALA A 120 -18.13 15.87 0.32
CA ALA A 120 -19.32 15.58 -0.47
C ALA A 120 -20.43 14.87 0.34
N ARG A 121 -20.06 13.99 1.30
CA ARG A 121 -21.02 13.31 2.18
C ARG A 121 -21.65 14.24 3.21
N LEU A 122 -20.89 15.23 3.70
CA LEU A 122 -21.37 16.19 4.71
C LEU A 122 -22.07 17.42 4.10
N ALA A 123 -21.91 17.66 2.80
CA ALA A 123 -22.61 18.73 2.12
C ALA A 123 -24.13 18.56 2.29
N PRO A 124 -24.85 19.62 2.69
CA PRO A 124 -26.31 19.54 2.76
C PRO A 124 -26.85 19.13 1.39
N PRO A 125 -27.91 18.31 1.33
CA PRO A 125 -28.53 17.97 0.05
C PRO A 125 -28.95 19.27 -0.61
N ALA A 126 -28.36 19.58 -1.77
CA ALA A 126 -28.80 20.69 -2.59
C ALA A 126 -30.30 20.47 -2.86
N SER A 127 -31.12 21.34 -2.29
CA SER A 127 -32.58 21.31 -2.42
C SER A 127 -32.97 21.29 -3.91
N GLY A 128 -33.66 20.22 -4.33
CA GLY A 128 -34.39 20.18 -5.59
C GLY A 128 -33.78 19.37 -6.75
N GLY A 129 -32.67 18.66 -6.56
CA GLY A 129 -32.20 17.67 -7.52
C GLY A 129 -32.67 16.28 -7.09
N GLU A 130 -33.61 15.69 -7.83
CA GLU A 130 -33.98 14.28 -7.72
C GLU A 130 -32.73 13.43 -7.44
N ARG A 131 -32.77 12.65 -6.35
CA ARG A 131 -31.75 11.63 -6.05
C ARG A 131 -31.76 10.65 -7.22
N ARG A 132 -31.01 10.98 -8.27
CA ARG A 132 -30.31 9.96 -9.02
C ARG A 132 -29.38 9.36 -7.98
N SER A 133 -29.79 8.23 -7.41
CA SER A 133 -28.83 7.28 -6.88
C SER A 133 -27.65 7.31 -7.85
N PRO A 134 -26.43 7.63 -7.41
CA PRO A 134 -25.28 7.43 -8.29
C PRO A 134 -25.47 6.03 -8.84
N PRO A 135 -25.43 5.81 -10.17
CA PRO A 135 -25.64 4.49 -10.70
C PRO A 135 -24.73 3.61 -9.89
N SER A 136 -25.31 2.67 -9.15
CA SER A 136 -24.59 1.58 -8.54
C SER A 136 -23.95 0.91 -9.74
N ARG A 137 -22.76 1.38 -10.10
CA ARG A 137 -21.94 0.77 -11.13
C ARG A 137 -21.91 -0.68 -10.70
N PRO A 138 -22.35 -1.61 -11.54
CA PRO A 138 -22.32 -3.01 -11.18
C PRO A 138 -20.91 -3.28 -10.64
N VAL A 139 -20.83 -3.84 -9.43
CA VAL A 139 -19.58 -4.23 -8.78
C VAL A 139 -19.08 -5.51 -9.47
N THR A 140 -18.97 -5.46 -10.79
CA THR A 140 -18.30 -6.44 -11.62
C THR A 140 -16.91 -5.88 -11.89
N GLY A 141 -15.87 -6.60 -11.43
CA GLY A 141 -14.48 -6.29 -11.77
C GLY A 141 -13.64 -5.57 -10.72
N ARG A 142 -14.15 -5.24 -9.52
CA ARG A 142 -13.29 -4.67 -8.46
C ARG A 142 -12.65 -5.79 -7.64
N ILE A 143 -11.38 -6.07 -7.93
CA ILE A 143 -10.54 -6.99 -7.14
C ILE A 143 -10.48 -6.50 -5.70
N SER A 144 -10.79 -7.36 -4.74
CA SER A 144 -10.65 -7.03 -3.31
C SER A 144 -9.17 -6.84 -2.97
N ARG A 145 -8.81 -5.70 -2.37
CA ARG A 145 -7.42 -5.44 -1.92
C ARG A 145 -6.95 -6.50 -0.93
N ARG A 146 -7.84 -6.95 -0.04
CA ARG A 146 -7.56 -8.03 0.90
C ARG A 146 -7.24 -9.32 0.16
N ALA A 147 -8.07 -9.71 -0.81
CA ALA A 147 -7.85 -10.93 -1.58
C ALA A 147 -6.53 -10.88 -2.39
N LEU A 148 -6.18 -9.71 -2.95
CA LEU A 148 -4.89 -9.52 -3.61
C LEU A 148 -3.72 -9.63 -2.62
N ARG A 149 -3.83 -9.04 -1.43
CA ARG A 149 -2.81 -9.15 -0.37
C ARG A 149 -2.61 -10.60 0.07
N ASP A 150 -3.70 -11.33 0.27
CA ASP A 150 -3.67 -12.74 0.68
C ASP A 150 -3.00 -13.62 -0.40
N ALA A 151 -3.26 -13.35 -1.69
CA ALA A 151 -2.61 -14.05 -2.80
C ALA A 151 -1.10 -13.77 -2.87
N VAL A 152 -0.70 -12.51 -2.74
CA VAL A 152 0.71 -12.10 -2.75
C VAL A 152 1.44 -12.66 -1.52
N ARG A 153 0.82 -12.66 -0.34
CA ARG A 153 1.39 -13.24 0.88
C ARG A 153 1.73 -14.72 0.69
N ALA A 154 0.78 -15.52 0.19
CA ALA A 154 1.01 -16.93 -0.08
C ALA A 154 2.18 -17.15 -1.06
N TYR A 155 2.28 -16.33 -2.11
CA TYR A 155 3.41 -16.40 -3.04
C TYR A 155 4.76 -16.10 -2.37
N LEU A 156 4.82 -15.08 -1.51
CA LEU A 156 6.04 -14.70 -0.80
C LEU A 156 6.44 -15.70 0.29
N GLU A 157 5.48 -16.37 0.91
CA GLU A 157 5.70 -17.44 1.90
C GLU A 157 6.11 -18.78 1.24
N GLY A 158 6.06 -18.87 -0.08
CA GLY A 158 6.38 -20.08 -0.84
C GLY A 158 5.25 -21.10 -0.92
N ASP A 159 4.05 -20.76 -0.42
CA ASP A 159 2.83 -21.56 -0.59
C ASP A 159 2.24 -21.32 -2.00
N TYR A 160 2.95 -21.83 -3.01
CA TYR A 160 2.57 -21.66 -4.40
C TYR A 160 1.22 -22.29 -4.77
N PRO A 161 0.81 -23.47 -4.26
CA PRO A 161 -0.53 -24.00 -4.50
C PRO A 161 -1.63 -23.06 -4.00
N ALA A 162 -1.47 -22.48 -2.81
CA ALA A 162 -2.47 -21.57 -2.29
C ALA A 162 -2.39 -20.17 -2.94
N ALA A 163 -1.22 -19.75 -3.44
CA ALA A 163 -1.09 -18.54 -4.25
C ALA A 163 -1.81 -18.69 -5.60
N GLU A 164 -1.61 -19.82 -6.29
CA GLU A 164 -2.26 -20.15 -7.56
C GLU A 164 -3.79 -20.07 -7.44
N ALA A 165 -4.37 -20.84 -6.51
CA ALA A 165 -5.82 -20.86 -6.30
C ALA A 165 -6.39 -19.46 -5.99
N ARG A 166 -5.65 -18.63 -5.24
CA ARG A 166 -6.09 -17.25 -4.94
C ARG A 166 -6.00 -16.35 -6.16
N PHE A 167 -4.94 -16.41 -6.96
CA PHE A 167 -4.83 -15.63 -8.18
C PHE A 167 -5.85 -16.04 -9.24
N GLU A 168 -6.15 -17.34 -9.39
CA GLU A 168 -7.22 -17.83 -10.25
C GLU A 168 -8.57 -17.25 -9.84
N ALA A 169 -8.90 -17.26 -8.55
CA ALA A 169 -10.13 -16.65 -8.05
C ALA A 169 -10.18 -15.11 -8.29
N LEU A 170 -9.03 -14.43 -8.37
CA LEU A 170 -8.97 -13.02 -8.77
C LEU A 170 -9.19 -12.83 -10.27
N ILE A 171 -8.65 -13.74 -11.10
CA ILE A 171 -8.83 -13.75 -12.56
C ILE A 171 -10.29 -14.03 -12.92
N GLU A 172 -10.98 -14.94 -12.24
CA GLU A 172 -12.43 -15.17 -12.45
C GLU A 172 -13.25 -13.87 -12.30
N ARG A 173 -12.84 -13.00 -11.39
CA ARG A 173 -13.50 -11.71 -11.13
C ARG A 173 -13.06 -10.60 -12.09
N ALA A 174 -11.85 -10.70 -12.63
CA ALA A 174 -11.24 -9.71 -13.52
C ALA A 174 -10.47 -10.40 -14.67
N PRO A 175 -11.18 -11.11 -15.58
CA PRO A 175 -10.54 -12.02 -16.54
C PRO A 175 -9.67 -11.30 -17.58
N ARG A 176 -9.90 -9.99 -17.77
CA ARG A 176 -9.16 -9.14 -18.71
C ARG A 176 -7.97 -8.42 -18.07
N SER A 177 -7.55 -8.79 -16.87
CA SER A 177 -6.40 -8.18 -16.21
C SER A 177 -5.10 -8.83 -16.66
N ALA A 178 -4.39 -8.20 -17.60
CA ALA A 178 -3.07 -8.63 -18.05
C ALA A 178 -2.08 -8.83 -16.88
N THR A 179 -2.13 -7.94 -15.89
CA THR A 179 -1.28 -8.03 -14.69
C THR A 179 -1.55 -9.30 -13.88
N LEU A 180 -2.81 -9.69 -13.67
CA LEU A 180 -3.12 -10.91 -12.91
C LEU A 180 -2.62 -12.16 -13.62
N HIS A 181 -2.79 -12.23 -14.95
CA HIS A 181 -2.28 -13.33 -15.76
C HIS A 181 -0.74 -13.40 -15.74
N ALA A 182 -0.07 -12.24 -15.79
CA ALA A 182 1.39 -12.17 -15.69
C ALA A 182 1.90 -12.61 -14.30
N VAL A 183 1.21 -12.24 -13.22
CA VAL A 183 1.56 -12.67 -11.86
C VAL A 183 1.27 -14.16 -11.66
N LEU A 184 0.17 -14.68 -12.19
CA LEU A 184 -0.12 -16.12 -12.17
C LEU A 184 0.98 -16.90 -12.91
N ALA A 185 1.48 -16.41 -14.04
CA ALA A 185 2.62 -17.01 -14.73
C ALA A 185 3.88 -17.07 -13.84
N CYS A 186 4.14 -16.04 -13.03
CA CYS A 186 5.23 -16.07 -12.04
C CYS A 186 5.01 -17.12 -10.95
N VAL A 187 3.80 -17.22 -10.41
CA VAL A 187 3.43 -18.21 -9.39
C VAL A 187 3.66 -19.63 -9.91
N LEU A 188 3.15 -19.94 -11.10
CA LEU A 188 3.27 -21.26 -11.73
C LEU A 188 4.72 -21.61 -12.08
N ALA A 189 5.50 -20.65 -12.58
CA ALA A 189 6.93 -20.85 -12.84
C ALA A 189 7.75 -21.05 -11.55
N ALA A 190 7.35 -20.43 -10.43
CA ALA A 190 7.98 -20.65 -9.14
C ALA A 190 7.61 -22.04 -8.57
N LYS A 191 6.33 -22.43 -8.68
CA LYS A 191 5.83 -23.75 -8.31
C LYS A 191 6.58 -24.86 -9.05
N SER A 192 6.74 -24.73 -10.37
CA SER A 192 7.45 -25.74 -11.19
C SER A 192 8.91 -25.94 -10.77
N ARG A 193 9.55 -24.95 -10.15
CA ARG A 193 10.95 -25.04 -9.69
C ARG A 193 11.14 -25.65 -8.30
N THR A 194 10.10 -25.63 -7.48
CA THR A 194 10.20 -25.89 -6.04
C THR A 194 9.50 -27.18 -5.60
N GLY A 195 8.90 -27.91 -6.53
CA GLY A 195 8.20 -29.17 -6.26
C GLY A 195 7.03 -29.46 -7.19
N GLY A 196 6.76 -28.59 -8.16
CA GLY A 196 5.72 -28.77 -9.17
C GLY A 196 6.08 -29.76 -10.27
N THR A 197 5.16 -29.90 -11.22
CA THR A 197 5.22 -30.80 -12.37
C THR A 197 5.61 -30.03 -13.63
N PRO A 198 6.07 -30.71 -14.70
CA PRO A 198 6.25 -30.07 -16.01
C PRO A 198 4.99 -29.35 -16.53
N ALA A 199 3.80 -29.85 -16.17
CA ALA A 199 2.54 -29.22 -16.54
C ALA A 199 2.35 -27.81 -15.94
N ASP A 200 2.95 -27.53 -14.77
CA ASP A 200 2.91 -26.19 -14.17
C ASP A 200 3.68 -25.17 -15.04
N LEU A 201 4.75 -25.61 -15.71
CA LEU A 201 5.52 -24.74 -16.62
C LEU A 201 4.73 -24.44 -17.90
N ASP A 202 3.97 -25.41 -18.41
CA ASP A 202 3.07 -25.19 -19.55
C ASP A 202 1.90 -24.27 -19.17
N SER A 203 1.35 -24.43 -17.96
CA SER A 203 0.36 -23.49 -17.41
C SER A 203 0.93 -22.08 -17.29
N ALA A 204 2.17 -21.93 -16.80
CA ALA A 204 2.85 -20.64 -16.73
C ALA A 204 2.99 -19.99 -18.11
N ARG A 205 3.33 -20.77 -19.14
CA ARG A 205 3.44 -20.29 -20.52
C ARG A 205 2.10 -19.79 -21.06
N ARG A 206 1.00 -20.53 -20.80
CA ARG A 206 -0.35 -20.12 -21.22
C ARG A 206 -0.79 -18.84 -20.52
N ALA A 207 -0.61 -18.74 -19.20
CA ALA A 207 -0.94 -17.53 -18.45
C ALA A 207 -0.15 -16.31 -18.95
N LEU A 208 1.14 -16.49 -19.28
CA LEU A 208 1.95 -15.41 -19.85
C LEU A 208 1.49 -15.00 -21.26
N ALA A 209 1.07 -15.98 -22.08
CA ALA A 209 0.53 -15.69 -23.41
C ALA A 209 -0.76 -14.86 -23.31
N GLU A 210 -1.69 -15.26 -22.44
CA GLU A 210 -2.93 -14.50 -22.17
C GLU A 210 -2.63 -13.07 -21.70
N ALA A 211 -1.64 -12.89 -20.81
CA ALA A 211 -1.22 -11.58 -20.36
C ALA A 211 -0.74 -10.67 -21.51
N LEU A 212 0.04 -11.23 -22.44
CA LEU A 212 0.58 -10.51 -23.60
C LEU A 212 -0.47 -10.29 -24.70
N GLU A 213 -1.48 -11.14 -24.81
CA GLU A 213 -2.63 -10.92 -25.68
C GLU A 213 -3.51 -9.78 -25.17
N LEU A 214 -3.73 -9.73 -23.84
CA LEU A 214 -4.50 -8.67 -23.20
C LEU A 214 -3.77 -7.32 -23.19
N ASP A 215 -2.43 -7.33 -23.05
CA ASP A 215 -1.57 -6.15 -23.13
C ASP A 215 -0.29 -6.46 -23.94
N PRO A 216 -0.29 -6.22 -25.26
CA PRO A 216 0.89 -6.39 -26.10
C PRO A 216 2.07 -5.48 -25.72
N GLY A 217 1.80 -4.41 -24.96
CA GLY A 217 2.81 -3.47 -24.46
C GLY A 217 3.45 -3.91 -23.13
N LEU A 218 3.02 -5.03 -22.54
CA LEU A 218 3.51 -5.50 -21.25
C LEU A 218 5.02 -5.78 -21.30
N GLU A 219 5.78 -4.97 -20.57
CA GLU A 219 7.22 -5.13 -20.44
C GLU A 219 7.56 -6.11 -19.31
N LEU A 220 8.18 -7.24 -19.68
CA LEU A 220 8.72 -8.21 -18.73
C LEU A 220 10.11 -7.76 -18.23
N ASP A 221 10.13 -6.66 -17.49
CA ASP A 221 11.36 -6.07 -16.93
C ASP A 221 12.07 -7.05 -15.99
N ALA A 222 13.39 -7.15 -16.12
CA ALA A 222 14.23 -8.05 -15.33
C ALA A 222 14.18 -7.78 -13.82
N ARG A 223 13.78 -6.57 -13.40
CA ARG A 223 13.60 -6.18 -12.00
C ARG A 223 12.42 -6.86 -11.33
N TYR A 224 11.40 -7.24 -12.11
CA TYR A 224 10.15 -7.79 -11.59
C TYR A 224 9.90 -9.24 -12.05
N PHE A 225 10.46 -9.63 -13.20
CA PHE A 225 10.26 -10.95 -13.78
C PHE A 225 11.56 -11.76 -13.80
N SER A 226 11.47 -12.97 -13.25
CA SER A 226 12.61 -13.90 -13.22
C SER A 226 13.08 -14.26 -14.65
N PRO A 227 14.35 -14.65 -14.84
CA PRO A 227 14.84 -15.13 -16.14
C PRO A 227 13.97 -16.26 -16.71
N LEU A 228 13.45 -17.15 -15.86
CA LEU A 228 12.58 -18.23 -16.27
C LEU A 228 11.30 -17.70 -16.92
N VAL A 229 10.56 -16.82 -16.23
CA VAL A 229 9.29 -16.27 -16.76
C VAL A 229 9.52 -15.51 -18.07
N ARG A 230 10.62 -14.75 -18.17
CA ARG A 230 10.98 -14.05 -19.41
C ARG A 230 11.27 -15.01 -20.57
N SER A 231 11.84 -16.18 -20.30
CA SER A 231 12.10 -17.20 -21.32
C SER A 231 10.84 -17.94 -21.80
N LEU A 232 9.71 -17.82 -21.08
CA LEU A 232 8.44 -18.44 -21.47
C LEU A 232 7.69 -17.66 -22.54
N ARG A 233 8.14 -16.45 -22.89
CA ARG A 233 7.50 -15.58 -23.88
C ARG A 233 7.25 -16.31 -25.21
N PRO A 234 6.03 -16.28 -25.77
CA PRO A 234 5.75 -16.88 -27.07
C PRO A 234 6.57 -16.20 -28.18
N PRO A 235 7.05 -16.95 -29.19
CA PRO A 235 7.73 -16.36 -30.34
C PRO A 235 6.80 -15.36 -31.05
N GLY A 236 7.34 -14.19 -31.42
CA GLY A 236 6.59 -13.14 -32.13
C GLY A 236 5.85 -12.13 -31.26
N THR A 237 5.81 -12.30 -29.93
CA THR A 237 5.10 -11.38 -29.00
C THR A 237 5.98 -10.28 -28.40
N GLY A 238 7.03 -9.83 -29.11
CA GLY A 238 7.99 -8.82 -28.62
C GLY A 238 7.43 -7.39 -28.63
N PRO A 239 7.93 -6.46 -27.78
CA PRO A 239 7.62 -5.04 -27.95
C PRO A 239 8.08 -4.62 -29.35
N ALA A 240 7.29 -3.79 -30.03
CA ALA A 240 7.72 -3.12 -31.25
C ALA A 240 9.13 -2.54 -30.98
N ALA A 241 10.09 -2.87 -31.85
CA ALA A 241 11.47 -2.44 -31.68
C ALA A 241 11.51 -0.94 -31.30
N PRO A 242 12.30 -0.53 -30.29
CA PRO A 242 12.42 0.88 -29.98
C PRO A 242 12.82 1.59 -31.27
N GLY A 243 11.95 2.48 -31.75
CA GLY A 243 12.22 3.31 -32.92
C GLY A 243 13.60 3.95 -32.77
N PRO A 244 14.31 4.22 -33.89
CA PRO A 244 15.71 4.63 -33.85
C PRO A 244 15.87 5.77 -32.85
N ARG A 245 16.64 5.51 -31.78
CA ARG A 245 17.03 6.55 -30.83
C ARG A 245 17.71 7.62 -31.66
N THR A 246 17.04 8.75 -31.82
CA THR A 246 17.67 9.95 -32.36
C THR A 246 18.85 10.24 -31.42
N LYS A 247 20.06 10.08 -31.94
CA LYS A 247 21.28 10.50 -31.24
C LYS A 247 21.09 11.97 -30.89
N LYS A 248 20.79 12.26 -29.63
CA LYS A 248 20.90 13.60 -29.07
C LYS A 248 22.36 14.00 -29.27
N GLY A 249 22.59 14.93 -30.20
CA GLY A 249 23.92 15.41 -30.55
C GLY A 249 24.66 15.95 -29.33
N PRO A 250 26.00 16.03 -29.38
CA PRO A 250 26.80 16.52 -28.27
C PRO A 250 26.37 17.96 -27.95
N GLY A 251 25.86 18.15 -26.73
CA GLY A 251 25.51 19.46 -26.20
C GLY A 251 26.75 20.34 -26.16
N ARG A 252 26.60 21.57 -26.65
CA ARG A 252 27.59 22.64 -26.56
C ARG A 252 28.08 22.81 -25.11
N PRO A 253 29.37 23.08 -24.89
CA PRO A 253 29.86 23.52 -23.59
C PRO A 253 29.23 24.88 -23.26
N GLY A 254 28.64 24.98 -22.06
CA GLY A 254 28.15 26.24 -21.50
C GLY A 254 29.29 27.18 -21.11
N PRO A 255 29.03 28.49 -21.02
CA PRO A 255 30.05 29.48 -20.72
C PRO A 255 30.53 29.38 -19.27
N VAL A 256 31.85 29.44 -19.11
CA VAL A 256 32.57 29.59 -17.84
C VAL A 256 32.21 30.94 -17.25
N LEU A 257 31.52 30.95 -16.10
CA LEU A 257 31.38 32.14 -15.28
C LEU A 257 32.69 32.36 -14.52
N ALA A 258 33.34 33.48 -14.84
CA ALA A 258 34.50 33.99 -14.14
C ALA A 258 34.12 34.36 -12.69
N SER A 259 34.91 33.86 -11.76
CA SER A 259 34.99 34.33 -10.38
C SER A 259 35.71 35.68 -10.37
N GLU A 260 34.97 36.75 -10.04
CA GLU A 260 35.55 38.03 -9.67
C GLU A 260 35.78 38.07 -8.15
N ASP A 261 37.05 38.18 -7.79
CA ASP A 261 37.53 38.59 -6.48
C ASP A 261 36.98 39.97 -6.13
N HIS A 262 36.44 40.13 -4.92
CA HIS A 262 36.35 41.43 -4.27
C HIS A 262 37.05 41.37 -2.93
N ALA A 263 38.28 41.88 -2.95
CA ALA A 263 38.92 42.46 -1.78
C ALA A 263 38.15 43.73 -1.40
N ASN A 264 37.83 43.89 -0.11
CA ASN A 264 37.92 45.21 0.50
C ASN A 264 38.18 45.08 2.00
N GLY A 265 39.25 45.74 2.44
CA GLY A 265 39.66 45.77 3.84
C GLY A 265 39.21 47.04 4.55
N SER A 266 39.03 46.91 5.86
CA SER A 266 39.40 47.87 6.91
C SER A 266 39.08 47.24 8.26
#